data_AF-A0A1H4U7X4-F1
#
_entry.id   AF-A0A1H4U7X4-F1
#
_cell.length_a   1.000
_cell.length_b   1.000
_cell.length_c   1.000
_cell.angle_alpha   90.00
_cell.angle_beta   90.00
_cell.angle_gamma   90.00
#
_symmetry.space_group_name_H-M   'P 1'
#
loop_
_entity.id
_entity.type
_entity.pdbx_description
1 polymer ?
#
loop_
_entity_poly.entity_id
_entity_poly.type
_entity_poly.pdbx_seq_one_letter_code
_entity_poly.pdbx_strand_id
1 'polypeptide(L)'
;MSRFESPRDEVLFRLATTLEGVDPIGELASWGGIYYPLGYIDTADPALEGTVPGRAHEAYWVVREDASGMVTVYEHADPTTYLAAVERIAADFSTFREQAS
;
A
#
# COMPACT_ATOMS: atom_id res chain seq x y z
N MET A 1 -12.23 5.50 16.90
CA MET A 1 -12.37 4.75 15.62
C MET A 1 -11.01 4.14 15.31
N SER A 2 -10.96 2.90 14.83
CA SER A 2 -9.71 2.34 14.31
C SER A 2 -9.33 3.07 13.03
N ARG A 3 -8.03 3.27 12.79
CA ARG A 3 -7.54 3.84 11.52
C ARG A 3 -7.54 2.83 10.36
N PHE A 4 -7.88 1.58 10.65
CA PHE A 4 -7.94 0.46 9.72
C PHE A 4 -9.39 -0.02 9.58
N GLU A 5 -9.81 -0.39 8.37
CA GLU A 5 -11.14 -0.94 8.11
C GLU A 5 -11.26 -2.40 8.58
N SER A 6 -10.15 -3.15 8.55
CA SER A 6 -10.11 -4.55 8.97
C SER A 6 -8.76 -4.94 9.60
N PRO A 7 -8.69 -6.06 10.35
CA PRO A 7 -7.42 -6.60 10.85
C PRO A 7 -6.41 -6.94 9.74
N ARG A 8 -6.88 -7.33 8.55
CA ARG A 8 -6.02 -7.53 7.37
C ARG A 8 -5.26 -6.25 7.03
N ASP A 9 -5.94 -5.12 7.00
CA ASP A 9 -5.34 -3.86 6.57
C ASP A 9 -4.29 -3.36 7.57
N GLU A 10 -4.49 -3.65 8.86
CA GLU A 10 -3.48 -3.43 9.89
C GLU A 10 -2.20 -4.25 9.64
N VAL A 11 -2.35 -5.52 9.27
CA VAL A 11 -1.23 -6.40 8.96
C VAL A 11 -0.51 -5.96 7.69
N LEU A 12 -1.25 -5.67 6.62
CA LEU A 12 -0.67 -5.19 5.36
C LEU A 12 0.07 -3.87 5.56
N PHE A 13 -0.46 -2.95 6.37
CA PHE A 13 0.24 -1.72 6.73
C PHE A 13 1.54 -2.00 7.49
N ARG A 14 1.51 -2.90 8.49
CA ARG A 14 2.73 -3.27 9.23
C ARG A 14 3.79 -3.80 8.28
N LEU A 15 3.44 -4.77 7.42
CA LEU A 15 4.34 -5.31 6.41
C LEU A 15 4.91 -4.22 5.51
N ALA A 16 4.05 -3.33 5.00
CA ALA A 16 4.45 -2.22 4.13
C ALA A 16 5.43 -1.23 4.77
N THR A 17 5.38 -1.07 6.09
CA THR A 17 6.28 -0.18 6.84
C THR A 17 7.53 -0.86 7.39
N THR A 18 7.60 -2.20 7.40
CA THR A 18 8.71 -2.95 7.99
C THR A 18 9.50 -3.79 7.01
N LEU A 19 8.91 -4.15 5.86
CA LEU A 19 9.58 -4.99 4.87
C LEU A 19 10.66 -4.19 4.14
N GLU A 20 11.89 -4.71 4.15
CA GLU A 20 12.98 -4.11 3.37
C GLU A 20 12.67 -4.18 1.88
N GLY A 21 12.88 -3.07 1.16
CA GLY A 21 12.64 -2.97 -0.28
C GLY A 21 11.26 -2.44 -0.68
N VAL A 22 10.39 -2.11 0.27
CA VAL A 22 9.17 -1.32 -0.02
C VAL A 22 9.54 0.16 0.00
N ASP A 23 9.66 0.75 -1.20
CA ASP A 23 9.95 2.17 -1.35
C ASP A 23 8.65 3.00 -1.35
N PRO A 24 8.38 3.81 -0.31
CA PRO A 24 7.17 4.61 -0.26
C PRO A 24 7.19 5.74 -1.30
N ILE A 25 6.02 6.01 -1.88
CA ILE A 25 5.79 7.11 -2.80
C ILE A 25 4.87 8.11 -2.13
N GLY A 26 5.37 9.30 -1.83
CA GLY A 26 4.56 10.43 -1.41
C GLY A 26 5.07 11.23 -0.23
N GLU A 27 4.22 12.12 0.26
CA GLU A 27 4.49 13.00 1.39
C GLU A 27 3.19 13.38 2.11
N LEU A 28 3.14 13.18 3.44
CA LEU A 28 1.95 13.50 4.24
C LEU A 28 1.67 15.01 4.30
N ALA A 29 2.71 15.83 4.49
CA ALA A 29 2.56 17.25 4.79
C ALA A 29 2.08 18.07 3.58
N SER A 30 2.51 17.71 2.37
CA SER A 30 2.34 18.52 1.16
C SER A 30 1.36 17.88 0.17
N TRP A 31 1.51 16.58 -0.11
CA TRP A 31 0.67 15.83 -1.05
C TRP A 31 -0.56 15.20 -0.38
N GLY A 32 -0.53 15.06 0.95
CA GLY A 32 -1.65 14.56 1.74
C GLY A 32 -1.70 13.04 1.89
N GLY A 33 -0.62 12.32 1.53
CA GLY A 33 -0.56 10.87 1.70
C GLY A 33 0.76 10.24 1.28
N ILE A 34 1.00 9.03 1.77
CA ILE A 34 2.10 8.14 1.36
C ILE A 34 1.49 6.82 0.90
N TYR A 35 1.93 6.35 -0.26
CA TYR A 35 1.61 5.04 -0.81
C TYR A 35 2.80 4.10 -0.61
N TYR A 36 2.51 2.87 -0.20
CA TYR A 36 3.48 1.79 0.00
C TYR A 36 3.17 0.67 -0.99
N PRO A 37 3.96 0.51 -2.07
CA PRO A 37 3.78 -0.54 -3.06
C PRO A 37 4.30 -1.87 -2.49
N LEU A 38 3.46 -2.60 -1.78
CA LEU A 38 3.84 -3.84 -1.09
C LEU A 38 4.05 -5.01 -2.07
N GLY A 39 3.40 -4.96 -3.23
CA GLY A 39 3.55 -5.97 -4.27
C GLY A 39 2.80 -7.26 -3.95
N TYR A 40 3.27 -8.36 -4.52
CA TYR A 40 2.65 -9.68 -4.34
C TYR A 40 2.85 -10.18 -2.91
N ILE A 41 1.75 -10.56 -2.26
CA ILE A 41 1.80 -11.29 -1.00
C ILE A 41 1.10 -12.63 -1.19
N ASP A 42 1.84 -13.69 -0.93
CA ASP A 42 1.28 -15.01 -0.74
C ASP A 42 0.75 -15.13 0.69
N THR A 43 -0.56 -15.04 0.83
CA THR A 43 -1.22 -15.20 2.15
C THR A 43 -1.21 -16.65 2.65
N ALA A 44 -0.79 -17.61 1.82
CA ALA A 44 -0.50 -18.98 2.22
C ALA A 44 0.94 -19.15 2.76
N ASP A 45 1.76 -18.09 2.77
CA ASP A 45 3.03 -18.10 3.50
C ASP A 45 2.73 -18.39 5.00
N PRO A 46 3.27 -19.46 5.59
CA PRO A 46 3.05 -19.80 7.00
C PRO A 46 3.53 -18.71 7.98
N ALA A 47 4.38 -17.77 7.55
CA ALA A 47 4.73 -16.56 8.32
C ALA A 47 3.58 -15.52 8.38
N LEU A 48 2.63 -15.60 7.44
CA LEU A 48 1.45 -14.73 7.28
C LEU A 48 0.12 -15.48 7.48
N GLU A 49 0.18 -16.80 7.65
CA GLU A 49 -0.96 -17.67 7.89
C GLU A 49 -1.64 -17.29 9.22
N GLY A 50 -2.93 -16.95 9.13
CA GLY A 50 -3.72 -16.45 10.27
C GLY A 50 -3.62 -14.93 10.52
N THR A 51 -2.78 -14.20 9.76
CA THR A 51 -2.66 -12.73 9.88
C THR A 51 -3.53 -11.97 8.87
N VAL A 52 -3.80 -12.55 7.69
CA VAL A 52 -4.72 -11.97 6.69
C VAL A 52 -6.01 -12.82 6.59
N PRO A 53 -7.06 -12.53 7.39
CA PRO A 53 -8.31 -13.26 7.31
C PRO A 53 -9.14 -12.87 6.07
N GLY A 54 -9.45 -13.86 5.20
CA GLY A 54 -10.55 -13.80 4.23
C GLY A 54 -10.23 -13.34 2.79
N ARG A 55 -9.67 -14.26 1.96
CA ARG A 55 -9.49 -14.22 0.46
C ARG A 55 -8.66 -13.03 -0.10
N ALA A 56 -7.93 -13.12 -1.23
CA ALA A 56 -7.57 -14.22 -2.13
C ALA A 56 -6.11 -14.65 -1.90
N HIS A 57 -5.79 -15.91 -2.19
CA HIS A 57 -4.48 -16.51 -1.91
C HIS A 57 -3.30 -15.83 -2.64
N GLU A 58 -3.57 -14.98 -3.63
CA GLU A 58 -2.58 -14.46 -4.57
C GLU A 58 -3.03 -13.07 -5.03
N ALA A 59 -2.53 -12.00 -4.40
CA ALA A 59 -2.88 -10.63 -4.80
C ALA A 59 -1.72 -9.66 -4.59
N TYR A 60 -1.80 -8.54 -5.31
CA TYR A 60 -0.86 -7.43 -5.23
C TYR A 60 -1.48 -6.27 -4.47
N TRP A 61 -0.72 -5.65 -3.58
CA TRP A 61 -1.26 -4.65 -2.65
C TRP A 61 -0.55 -3.32 -2.76
N VAL A 62 -1.34 -2.25 -2.70
CA VAL A 62 -0.85 -0.88 -2.43
C VAL A 62 -1.54 -0.39 -1.16
N VAL A 63 -0.76 0.01 -0.17
CA VAL A 63 -1.28 0.58 1.08
C VAL A 63 -1.13 2.10 1.02
N ARG A 64 -2.14 2.86 1.43
CA ARG A 64 -2.05 4.33 1.53
C ARG A 64 -2.35 4.76 2.96
N GLU A 65 -1.47 5.56 3.53
CA GLU A 65 -1.76 6.36 4.73
C GLU A 65 -1.96 7.81 4.30
N ASP A 66 -3.07 8.43 4.73
CA ASP A 66 -3.36 9.83 4.45
C ASP A 66 -2.95 10.76 5.60
N ALA A 67 -3.00 12.08 5.36
CA ALA A 67 -2.62 13.08 6.35
C ALA A 67 -3.49 13.06 7.64
N SER A 68 -4.65 12.39 7.63
CA SER A 68 -5.47 12.20 8.83
C SER A 68 -5.07 10.95 9.63
N GLY A 69 -4.13 10.16 9.11
CA GLY A 69 -3.68 8.90 9.69
C GLY A 69 -4.56 7.70 9.31
N MET A 70 -5.53 7.89 8.41
CA MET A 70 -6.39 6.81 7.93
C MET A 70 -5.64 5.94 6.91
N VAL A 71 -5.85 4.63 7.00
CA VAL A 71 -5.20 3.65 6.13
C VAL A 71 -6.22 3.05 5.18
N THR A 72 -5.94 3.14 3.89
CA THR A 72 -6.72 2.51 2.81
C THR A 72 -5.85 1.51 2.08
N VAL A 73 -6.40 0.34 1.77
CA VAL A 73 -5.69 -0.73 1.06
C VAL A 73 -6.34 -0.96 -0.30
N TYR A 74 -5.51 -1.01 -1.34
CA TYR A 74 -5.91 -1.30 -2.71
C TYR A 74 -5.41 -2.70 -3.10
N GLU A 75 -6.35 -3.55 -3.49
CA GLU A 75 -6.11 -4.91 -3.97
C GLU A 75 -6.07 -4.92 -5.51
N HIS A 76 -5.08 -5.61 -6.07
CA HIS A 76 -4.93 -5.83 -7.50
C HIS A 76 -4.77 -7.33 -7.77
N ALA A 77 -5.58 -7.86 -8.67
CA ALA A 77 -5.63 -9.30 -8.96
C ALA A 77 -4.44 -9.79 -9.81
N ASP A 78 -3.73 -8.89 -10.49
CA ASP A 78 -2.67 -9.23 -11.43
C ASP A 78 -1.52 -8.20 -11.40
N PRO A 79 -0.29 -8.61 -11.77
CA PRO A 79 0.88 -7.74 -11.72
C PRO A 79 0.79 -6.55 -12.67
N THR A 80 0.12 -6.68 -13.81
CA THR A 80 0.04 -5.60 -14.80
C THR A 80 -0.80 -4.44 -14.27
N THR A 81 -1.97 -4.73 -13.70
CA THR A 81 -2.84 -3.72 -13.08
C THR A 81 -2.16 -3.08 -11.87
N TYR A 82 -1.44 -3.86 -11.06
CA TYR A 82 -0.66 -3.35 -9.95
C TYR A 82 0.44 -2.38 -10.41
N LEU A 83 1.29 -2.80 -11.36
CA LEU A 83 2.40 -1.96 -11.85
C LEU A 83 1.88 -0.67 -12.47
N ALA A 84 0.80 -0.73 -13.27
CA ALA A 84 0.18 0.45 -13.84
C ALA A 84 -0.34 1.42 -12.76
N ALA A 85 -0.87 0.90 -11.64
CA ALA A 85 -1.28 1.73 -10.52
C ALA A 85 -0.09 2.42 -9.84
N VAL A 86 1.00 1.68 -9.59
CA VAL A 86 2.23 2.22 -8.99
C VAL A 86 2.89 3.28 -9.88
N GLU A 87 3.01 3.01 -11.19
CA GLU A 87 3.57 3.95 -12.17
C GLU A 87 2.76 5.25 -12.22
N ARG A 88 1.42 5.16 -12.20
CA ARG A 88 0.56 6.33 -12.16
C ARG A 88 0.74 7.13 -10.87
N ILE A 89 0.78 6.47 -9.71
CA ILE A 89 1.03 7.13 -8.41
C ILE A 89 2.38 7.85 -8.42
N ALA A 90 3.43 7.21 -8.95
CA ALA A 90 4.76 7.80 -9.08
C ALA A 90 4.77 9.02 -10.01
N ALA A 91 4.10 8.92 -11.17
CA ALA A 91 4.00 10.02 -12.13
C ALA A 91 3.24 11.23 -11.56
N ASP A 92 2.13 10.97 -10.87
CA ASP A 92 1.33 12.00 -10.19
C ASP A 92 2.17 12.72 -9.13
N PHE A 93 2.93 11.96 -8.32
CA PHE A 93 3.81 12.54 -7.31
C PHE A 93 4.97 13.34 -7.92
N SER A 94 5.59 12.83 -9.00
CA SER A 94 6.66 13.56 -9.70
C SER A 94 6.16 14.90 -10.22
N THR A 95 4.98 14.90 -10.85
CA THR A 95 4.32 16.12 -11.35
C THR A 95 4.05 17.10 -10.22
N PHE A 96 3.57 16.62 -9.07
CA PHE A 96 3.37 17.45 -7.89
C PHE A 96 4.68 18.10 -7.41
N ARG A 97 5.78 17.34 -7.31
CA ARG A 97 7.07 17.87 -6.84
C ARG A 97 7.65 18.91 -7.80
N GLU A 98 7.48 18.71 -9.10
CA GLU A 98 7.93 19.67 -10.12
C GLU A 98 7.18 21.01 -10.01
N GLN A 99 5.88 20.98 -9.68
CA GLN A 99 5.07 22.17 -9.49
C GLN A 99 5.31 22.88 -8.14
N ALA A 100 5.83 22.15 -7.14
CA ALA A 100 6.12 22.68 -5.81
C ALA A 100 7.55 23.27 -5.69
N SER A 101 8.38 23.13 -6.73
CA SER A 101 9.75 23.65 -6.82
C SER A 101 9.79 25.06 -7.40
#